data_AF-A0A954YY76-F1
#
_entry.id   AF-A0A954YY76-F1
#
_cell.length_a   1.000
_cell.length_b   1.000
_cell.length_c   1.000
_cell.angle_alpha   90.00
_cell.angle_beta   90.00
_cell.angle_gamma   90.00
#
_symmetry.space_group_name_H-M   'P 1'
#
loop_
_entity.id
_entity.type
_entity.pdbx_description
1 polymer ?
#
loop_
_entity_poly.entity_id
_entity_poly.type
_entity_poly.pdbx_seq_one_letter_code
_entity_poly.pdbx_strand_id
1 'polypeptide(L)'
;MSSPDERDRPLFEPGRMRAARSPAGPSGGGDEPATLTVARVTAMIRGALTSAFPKTLHVVGELSNVSRASAGHVYFTLKDATSEIRCVMWRSDASRLKFDMADGLA
;
A
#
# COMPACT_ATOMS: atom_id res chain seq x y z
N MET A 1 11.50 24.14 39.53
CA MET A 1 11.26 22.94 38.71
C MET A 1 9.95 23.14 37.98
N SER A 2 9.99 23.64 36.74
CA SER A 2 8.78 23.84 35.92
C SER A 2 8.44 22.53 35.22
N SER A 3 7.25 22.00 35.50
CA SER A 3 6.67 20.87 34.77
C SER A 3 6.59 21.19 33.27
N PRO A 4 6.99 20.27 32.37
CA PRO A 4 6.80 20.47 30.94
C PRO A 4 5.31 20.44 30.56
N ASP A 5 4.92 21.36 29.67
CA ASP A 5 3.58 21.54 29.10
C ASP A 5 3.13 20.29 28.33
N GLU A 6 1.93 19.80 28.66
CA GLU A 6 1.37 18.52 28.23
C GLU A 6 1.03 18.45 26.72
N ARG A 7 1.17 19.56 25.98
CA ARG A 7 0.80 19.66 24.55
C ARG A 7 1.88 19.23 23.57
N ASP A 8 3.10 18.94 24.05
CA ASP A 8 4.23 18.54 23.20
C ASP A 8 4.47 17.02 23.17
N ARG A 9 3.48 16.22 23.62
CA ARG A 9 3.56 14.77 23.55
C ARG A 9 3.35 14.30 22.11
N PRO A 10 4.30 13.57 21.50
CA PRO A 10 4.09 13.01 20.17
C PRO A 10 2.90 12.05 20.20
N LEU A 11 1.98 12.19 19.25
CA LEU A 11 0.78 11.33 19.12
C LEU A 11 1.12 9.83 19.00
N PHE A 12 2.37 9.53 18.66
CA PHE A 12 2.93 8.19 18.50
C PHE A 12 4.09 7.94 19.47
N GLU A 13 3.85 7.12 20.49
CA GLU A 13 4.89 6.58 21.37
C GLU A 13 5.26 5.14 20.97
N PRO A 14 6.34 4.92 20.19
CA PRO A 14 6.72 3.58 19.72
C PRO A 14 7.05 2.60 20.87
N GLY A 15 7.41 3.11 22.05
CA GLY A 15 7.72 2.32 23.25
C GLY A 15 6.50 1.76 23.99
N ARG A 16 5.29 2.30 23.77
CA ARG A 16 4.05 1.85 24.46
C ARG A 16 3.38 0.66 23.76
N MET A 17 3.86 0.27 22.58
CA MET A 17 3.35 -0.86 21.79
C MET A 17 3.81 -2.23 22.32
N ARG A 18 4.68 -2.28 23.34
CA ARG A 18 5.03 -3.50 24.08
C ARG A 18 4.58 -3.41 25.54
N ALA A 19 3.28 -3.54 25.77
CA ALA A 19 2.71 -4.20 26.97
C ALA A 19 1.18 -4.16 26.93
N ALA A 20 0.55 -4.94 26.04
CA ALA A 20 -0.78 -5.46 26.37
C ALA A 20 -0.57 -6.66 27.30
N ARG A 21 -0.52 -6.39 28.61
CA ARG A 21 -0.84 -7.42 29.62
C ARG A 21 -2.32 -7.75 29.45
N SER A 22 -2.64 -9.04 29.33
CA SER A 22 -4.01 -9.54 29.48
C SER A 22 -4.59 -9.12 30.83
N PRO A 23 -5.91 -8.86 30.87
CA PRO A 23 -6.73 -9.74 31.71
C PRO A 23 -8.07 -10.14 31.07
N ALA A 24 -8.68 -11.13 31.68
CA ALA A 24 -9.85 -11.90 31.28
C ALA A 24 -11.17 -11.10 31.18
N GLY A 25 -12.10 -11.64 30.37
CA GLY A 25 -13.55 -11.37 30.43
C GLY A 25 -14.22 -11.23 29.06
N PRO A 26 -15.16 -12.12 28.67
CA PRO A 26 -16.00 -11.93 27.49
C PRO A 26 -17.31 -11.23 27.90
N SER A 27 -17.74 -10.22 27.13
CA SER A 27 -19.16 -9.86 26.84
C SER A 27 -19.29 -8.36 26.48
N GLY A 28 -19.85 -8.08 25.31
CA GLY A 28 -20.59 -6.83 25.07
C GLY A 28 -20.01 -5.88 24.03
N GLY A 29 -20.58 -5.93 22.83
CA GLY A 29 -21.04 -4.75 22.09
C GLY A 29 -20.02 -3.68 21.71
N GLY A 30 -19.56 -3.75 20.46
CA GLY A 30 -18.95 -2.64 19.77
C GLY A 30 -18.32 -3.11 18.48
N ASP A 31 -19.02 -2.91 17.37
CA ASP A 31 -18.39 -2.66 16.06
C ASP A 31 -17.69 -1.28 16.15
N GLU A 32 -16.86 -1.09 17.18
CA GLU A 32 -16.00 0.07 17.28
C GLU A 32 -14.78 -0.29 16.45
N PRO A 33 -14.42 0.50 15.43
CA PRO A 33 -13.30 0.16 14.57
C PRO A 33 -12.05 0.10 15.43
N ALA A 34 -11.62 -1.12 15.77
CA ALA A 34 -10.41 -1.34 16.53
C ALA A 34 -9.27 -0.62 15.81
N THR A 35 -8.61 0.33 16.47
CA THR A 35 -7.52 1.09 15.88
C THR A 35 -6.42 0.12 15.45
N LEU A 36 -6.28 -0.09 14.13
CA LEU A 36 -5.30 -0.99 13.56
C LEU A 36 -3.98 -0.26 13.33
N THR A 37 -2.88 -0.96 13.58
CA THR A 37 -1.56 -0.48 13.20
C THR A 37 -1.39 -0.55 11.68
N VAL A 38 -0.55 0.32 11.12
CA VAL A 38 -0.22 0.29 9.68
C VAL A 38 0.29 -1.09 9.26
N ALA A 39 1.13 -1.72 10.10
CA ALA A 39 1.61 -3.07 9.88
C ALA A 39 0.48 -4.11 9.79
N ARG A 40 -0.54 -3.99 10.67
CA ARG A 40 -1.69 -4.91 10.66
C ARG A 40 -2.54 -4.74 9.41
N VAL A 41 -2.85 -3.50 9.02
CA VAL A 41 -3.59 -3.21 7.78
C VAL A 41 -2.82 -3.73 6.56
N THR A 42 -1.51 -3.49 6.51
CA THR A 42 -0.66 -3.95 5.39
C THR A 42 -0.63 -5.47 5.27
N ALA A 43 -0.57 -6.18 6.40
CA ALA A 43 -0.63 -7.65 6.43
C ALA A 43 -2.00 -8.18 5.95
N MET A 44 -3.10 -7.51 6.32
CA MET A 44 -4.44 -7.87 5.86
C MET A 44 -4.61 -7.64 4.35
N ILE A 45 -4.15 -6.50 3.82
CA ILE A 45 -4.17 -6.23 2.37
C ILE A 45 -3.37 -7.29 1.62
N ARG A 46 -2.15 -7.59 2.08
CA ARG A 46 -1.32 -8.64 1.47
C ARG A 46 -2.02 -10.00 1.47
N GLY A 47 -2.65 -10.37 2.59
CA GLY A 47 -3.40 -11.62 2.72
C GLY A 47 -4.57 -11.70 1.75
N ALA A 48 -5.39 -10.65 1.69
CA ALA A 48 -6.54 -10.57 0.79
C ALA A 48 -6.10 -10.69 -0.68
N LEU A 49 -5.07 -9.95 -1.09
CA LEU A 49 -4.55 -10.01 -2.46
C LEU A 49 -3.96 -11.39 -2.80
N THR A 50 -3.21 -12.00 -1.88
CA THR A 50 -2.57 -13.31 -2.13
C THR A 50 -3.60 -14.43 -2.19
N SER A 51 -4.71 -14.32 -1.46
CA SER A 51 -5.79 -15.31 -1.47
C SER A 51 -6.74 -15.15 -2.65
N ALA A 52 -6.98 -13.93 -3.11
CA ALA A 52 -7.97 -13.63 -4.14
C ALA A 52 -7.42 -13.78 -5.57
N PHE A 53 -6.11 -13.60 -5.76
CA PHE A 53 -5.50 -13.58 -7.10
C PHE A 53 -4.55 -14.76 -7.33
N PRO A 54 -4.44 -15.24 -8.58
CA PRO A 54 -3.41 -16.20 -8.94
C PRO A 54 -2.01 -15.59 -8.80
N LYS A 55 -0.99 -16.46 -8.66
CA LYS A 55 0.42 -16.05 -8.59
C LYS A 55 0.88 -15.22 -9.80
N THR A 56 0.29 -15.49 -10.96
CA THR A 56 0.55 -14.76 -12.20
C THR A 56 -0.78 -14.32 -12.79
N LEU A 57 -0.90 -13.03 -13.05
CA LEU A 57 -2.08 -12.39 -13.63
C LEU A 57 -1.66 -11.63 -14.87
N HIS A 58 -2.38 -11.82 -15.97
CA HIS A 58 -2.20 -11.04 -17.19
C HIS A 58 -3.38 -10.06 -17.30
N VAL A 59 -3.08 -8.80 -17.58
CA VAL A 59 -4.06 -7.72 -17.70
C VAL A 59 -3.82 -7.01 -19.02
N VAL A 60 -4.90 -6.67 -19.72
CA VAL A 60 -4.88 -5.93 -20.98
C VAL A 60 -5.60 -4.60 -20.75
N GLY A 61 -5.05 -3.53 -21.30
CA GLY A 61 -5.59 -2.18 -21.23
C GLY A 61 -4.71 -1.21 -22.00
N GLU A 62 -5.16 0.04 -22.09
CA GLU A 62 -4.40 1.12 -22.73
C GLU A 62 -3.42 1.73 -21.71
N LEU A 63 -2.21 2.06 -22.16
CA LEU A 63 -1.26 2.82 -21.37
C LEU A 63 -1.63 4.30 -21.31
N SER A 64 -1.55 4.89 -20.12
CA SER A 64 -1.65 6.33 -19.91
C SER A 64 -0.68 6.82 -18.83
N ASN A 65 -0.40 8.12 -18.84
CA ASN A 65 0.43 8.78 -17.84
C ASN A 65 1.81 8.09 -17.67
N VAL A 66 2.43 7.72 -18.80
CA VAL A 66 3.73 7.06 -18.83
C VAL A 66 4.81 8.07 -18.46
N SER A 67 5.57 7.78 -17.42
CA SER A 67 6.67 8.62 -16.92
C SER A 67 7.89 7.77 -16.56
N ARG A 68 9.07 8.22 -16.99
CA ARG A 68 10.34 7.56 -16.73
C ARG A 68 11.09 8.28 -15.62
N ALA A 69 11.36 7.59 -14.52
CA ALA A 69 12.17 8.12 -13.43
C ALA A 69 13.67 8.10 -13.80
N SER A 70 14.45 8.98 -13.17
CA SER A 70 15.91 9.06 -13.37
C SER A 70 16.64 7.75 -13.04
N ALA A 71 16.13 6.95 -12.09
CA ALA A 71 16.64 5.62 -11.76
C ALA A 71 16.43 4.58 -12.89
N GLY A 72 15.54 4.88 -13.84
CA GLY A 72 15.18 3.99 -14.95
C GLY A 72 13.94 3.13 -14.70
N HIS A 73 13.17 3.39 -13.63
CA HIS A 73 11.84 2.81 -13.46
C HIS A 73 10.84 3.54 -14.34
N VAL A 74 9.84 2.81 -14.85
CA VAL A 74 8.73 3.38 -15.61
C VAL A 74 7.47 3.29 -14.78
N TYR A 75 6.85 4.43 -14.53
CA TYR A 75 5.53 4.52 -13.94
C TYR A 75 4.53 4.72 -15.07
N PHE A 76 3.42 3.99 -15.03
CA PHE A 76 2.36 4.13 -16.01
C PHE A 76 1.04 3.71 -15.38
N THR A 77 -0.06 4.04 -16.03
CA THR A 77 -1.40 3.60 -15.66
C THR A 77 -1.91 2.70 -16.78
N LEU A 78 -2.48 1.56 -16.41
CA LEU A 78 -3.21 0.69 -17.32
C LEU A 78 -4.70 0.95 -17.13
N LYS A 79 -5.40 1.38 -18.19
CA LYS A 79 -6.81 1.76 -18.12
C LYS A 79 -7.68 0.98 -19.10
N ASP A 80 -8.96 0.87 -18.75
CA ASP A 80 -10.05 0.47 -19.64
C ASP A 80 -11.17 1.53 -19.61
N ALA A 81 -12.36 1.20 -20.12
CA ALA A 81 -13.49 2.13 -20.18
C ALA A 81 -14.02 2.58 -18.80
N THR A 82 -13.73 1.84 -17.73
CA THR A 82 -14.36 2.00 -16.41
C THR A 82 -13.38 2.01 -15.24
N SER A 83 -12.16 1.56 -15.45
CA SER A 83 -11.18 1.27 -14.39
C SER A 83 -9.76 1.63 -14.81
N GLU A 84 -8.92 1.89 -13.80
CA GLU A 84 -7.50 2.16 -13.97
C GLU A 84 -6.65 1.50 -12.87
N ILE A 85 -5.42 1.11 -13.22
CA ILE A 85 -4.44 0.52 -12.30
C ILE A 85 -3.11 1.23 -12.48
N ARG A 86 -2.56 1.80 -11.40
CA ARG A 86 -1.21 2.36 -11.42
C ARG A 86 -0.18 1.24 -11.30
N CYS A 87 0.79 1.27 -12.20
CA CYS A 87 1.79 0.25 -12.38
C CYS A 87 3.19 0.86 -12.32
N VAL A 88 4.14 0.05 -11.86
CA VAL A 88 5.57 0.33 -11.96
C VAL A 88 6.24 -0.83 -12.67
N MET A 89 7.02 -0.52 -13.69
CA MET A 89 7.98 -1.43 -14.30
C MET A 89 9.37 -1.08 -13.79
N TRP A 90 10.00 -2.04 -13.11
CA TRP A 90 11.34 -1.90 -12.58
C TRP A 90 12.36 -1.83 -13.72
N ARG A 91 13.52 -1.21 -13.43
CA ARG A 91 14.55 -0.91 -14.44
C ARG A 91 14.98 -2.16 -15.20
N SER A 92 15.11 -3.29 -14.49
CA SER A 92 15.50 -4.59 -15.04
C SER A 92 14.53 -5.10 -16.12
N ASP A 93 13.23 -4.83 -15.94
CA ASP A 93 12.20 -5.23 -16.90
C ASP A 93 12.05 -4.17 -18.00
N ALA A 94 12.12 -2.89 -17.64
CA ALA A 94 12.07 -1.78 -18.59
C ALA A 94 13.23 -1.83 -19.59
N SER A 95 14.45 -2.21 -19.17
CA SER A 95 15.59 -2.31 -20.09
C SER A 95 15.50 -3.48 -21.06
N ARG A 96 14.55 -4.41 -20.87
CA ARG A 96 14.31 -5.55 -21.77
C ARG A 96 13.23 -5.26 -22.80
N LEU A 97 12.52 -4.14 -22.68
CA LEU A 97 11.54 -3.72 -23.68
C LEU A 97 12.25 -3.43 -25.00
N LYS A 98 11.65 -3.90 -26.10
CA LYS A 98 12.12 -3.64 -27.47
C LYS A 98 11.44 -2.44 -28.12
N PHE A 99 10.58 -1.75 -27.37
CA PHE A 99 9.80 -0.61 -27.82
C PHE A 99 9.76 0.45 -26.74
N ASP A 100 9.46 1.68 -27.12
CA ASP A 100 9.24 2.77 -26.17
C ASP A 100 7.78 2.76 -25.69
N MET A 101 7.58 2.71 -24.37
CA MET A 101 6.26 2.96 -23.78
C MET A 101 5.89 4.42 -23.99
N ALA A 102 4.66 4.64 -24.49
CA ALA A 102 4.05 5.94 -24.69
C ALA A 102 2.55 5.85 -24.39
N ASP A 103 1.94 6.99 -24.06
CA ASP A 103 0.51 7.10 -23.82
C ASP A 103 -0.29 6.72 -25.08
N GLY A 104 -1.41 6.03 -24.90
CA GLY A 104 -2.29 5.56 -25.98
C GLY A 104 -1.87 4.23 -26.61
N LEU A 105 -0.80 3.59 -26.11
CA LEU A 105 -0.41 2.26 -26.56
C LEU A 105 -1.40 1.20 -26.03
N ALA A 106 -2.01 0.43 -26.92
CA ALA A 106 -2.96 -0.65 -26.64
C ALA A 106 -2.69 -1.87 -27.53
#